data_AF-A0A6I1ICP6-F1
#
_entry.id   AF-A0A6I1ICP6-F1
#
_cell.length_a   1.000
_cell.length_b   1.000
_cell.length_c   1.000
_cell.angle_alpha   90.00
_cell.angle_beta   90.00
_cell.angle_gamma   90.00
#
_symmetry.space_group_name_H-M   'P 1'
#
loop_
_entity.id
_entity.type
_entity.pdbx_description
1 polymer ?
#
loop_
_entity_poly.entity_id
_entity_poly.type
_entity_poly.pdbx_seq_one_letter_code
_entity_poly.pdbx_strand_id
1 'polypeptide(L)'
;MKKFFAAILFVASAVATSAQSATPQQGATYAAEACRAGCAVFNTEGSNFYLGAAIKSFRVCTANGFSAVISVDGIEQNIPDTKFGMRGCVDVSGQTLKLLRGEVAVGILPN
;
A
#
# COMPACT_ATOMS: atom_id res chain seq x y z
N MET A 1 -47.95 -13.81 47.93
CA MET A 1 -46.63 -13.14 48.15
C MET A 1 -45.58 -14.02 47.46
N LYS A 2 -45.28 -13.76 46.17
CA LYS A 2 -44.07 -13.07 45.65
C LYS A 2 -42.78 -13.81 46.04
N LYS A 3 -42.48 -14.92 45.36
CA LYS A 3 -41.62 -15.08 44.16
C LYS A 3 -40.11 -14.99 44.48
N PHE A 4 -39.47 -16.15 44.54
CA PHE A 4 -38.02 -16.33 44.42
C PHE A 4 -37.59 -15.95 42.99
N PHE A 5 -36.55 -15.12 42.85
CA PHE A 5 -35.84 -14.94 41.59
C PHE A 5 -34.35 -14.94 41.86
N ALA A 6 -33.72 -16.06 41.51
CA ALA A 6 -32.31 -16.11 41.16
C ALA A 6 -32.15 -15.48 39.77
N ALA A 7 -31.28 -14.48 39.64
CA ALA A 7 -30.87 -13.94 38.35
C ALA A 7 -29.42 -14.35 38.12
N ILE A 8 -29.24 -15.34 37.25
CA ILE A 8 -27.96 -15.83 36.74
C ILE A 8 -27.38 -14.73 35.84
N LEU A 9 -26.17 -14.28 36.18
CA LEU A 9 -25.41 -13.30 35.39
C LEU A 9 -24.88 -13.98 34.12
N PHE A 10 -25.46 -13.67 32.97
CA PHE A 10 -24.92 -14.03 31.66
C PHE A 10 -23.83 -13.03 31.28
N VAL A 11 -22.55 -13.45 31.36
CA VAL A 11 -21.44 -12.69 30.79
C VAL A 11 -21.35 -13.05 29.30
N ALA A 12 -21.92 -12.20 28.44
CA ALA A 12 -21.71 -12.28 27.00
C ALA A 12 -20.36 -11.65 26.65
N SER A 13 -19.38 -12.49 26.32
CA SER A 13 -18.08 -12.06 25.81
C SER A 13 -18.27 -11.43 24.42
N ALA A 14 -18.10 -10.11 24.33
CA ALA A 14 -18.06 -9.40 23.07
C ALA A 14 -16.80 -9.81 22.30
N VAL A 15 -16.98 -10.52 21.18
CA VAL A 15 -15.92 -10.70 20.18
C VAL A 15 -15.72 -9.37 19.46
N ALA A 16 -14.65 -8.66 19.80
CA ALA A 16 -14.21 -7.49 19.06
C ALA A 16 -13.61 -7.97 17.72
N THR A 17 -14.46 -8.06 16.69
CA THR A 17 -14.01 -8.19 15.31
C THR A 17 -13.41 -6.85 14.89
N SER A 18 -12.10 -6.69 15.01
CA SER A 18 -11.39 -5.58 14.39
C SER A 18 -11.34 -5.81 12.88
N ALA A 19 -12.42 -5.43 12.20
CA ALA A 19 -12.40 -5.19 10.77
C ALA A 19 -11.45 -4.00 10.54
N GLN A 20 -10.18 -4.31 10.24
CA GLN A 20 -9.22 -3.32 9.78
C GLN A 20 -9.71 -2.86 8.42
N SER A 21 -10.32 -1.68 8.41
CA SER A 21 -10.66 -0.93 7.22
C SER A 21 -9.39 -0.75 6.39
N ALA A 22 -9.21 -1.59 5.38
CA ALA A 22 -8.27 -1.31 4.31
C ALA A 22 -8.77 -0.02 3.66
N THR A 23 -8.18 1.12 4.02
CA THR A 23 -8.39 2.38 3.32
C THR A 23 -8.19 2.11 1.84
N PRO A 24 -9.20 2.35 0.98
CA PRO A 24 -9.00 2.31 -0.46
C PRO A 24 -7.88 3.30 -0.76
N GLN A 25 -6.72 2.78 -1.15
CA GLN A 25 -5.57 3.60 -1.49
C GLN A 25 -6.03 4.54 -2.59
N GLN A 26 -6.04 5.83 -2.27
CA GLN A 26 -6.42 6.91 -3.17
C GLN A 26 -5.68 6.70 -4.49
N GLY A 27 -6.42 6.33 -5.54
CA GLY A 27 -5.83 5.91 -6.80
C GLY A 27 -4.93 7.01 -7.32
N ALA A 28 -3.62 6.75 -7.37
CA ALA A 28 -2.72 7.63 -8.08
C ALA A 28 -3.27 7.78 -9.51
N THR A 29 -3.35 9.02 -10.01
CA THR A 29 -3.67 9.27 -11.41
C THR A 29 -2.65 8.57 -12.32
N TYR A 30 -2.88 8.60 -13.63
CA TYR A 30 -1.89 8.05 -14.54
C TYR A 30 -0.53 8.76 -14.41
N ALA A 31 0.56 8.00 -14.34
CA ALA A 31 1.91 8.51 -14.23
C ALA A 31 2.35 9.19 -15.53
N ALA A 32 2.86 10.41 -15.44
CA ALA A 32 3.67 11.00 -16.51
C ALA A 32 5.12 10.46 -16.47
N GLU A 33 5.92 10.75 -17.50
CA GLU A 33 7.32 10.31 -17.58
C GLU A 33 8.10 10.60 -16.28
N ALA A 34 8.86 9.60 -15.81
CA ALA A 34 9.65 9.63 -14.58
C ALA A 34 8.86 10.04 -13.31
N CYS A 35 7.54 9.84 -13.28
CA CYS A 35 6.68 10.32 -12.19
C CYS A 35 6.80 11.84 -11.94
N ARG A 36 6.98 12.64 -13.01
CA ARG A 36 6.98 14.11 -12.93
C ARG A 36 5.63 14.69 -12.49
N ALA A 37 4.54 14.02 -12.84
CA ALA A 37 3.18 14.37 -12.45
C ALA A 37 2.34 13.11 -12.30
N GLY A 38 1.30 13.20 -11.48
CA GLY A 38 0.28 12.18 -11.32
C GLY A 38 0.67 10.98 -10.43
N CYS A 39 1.84 11.01 -9.79
CA CYS A 39 2.28 9.99 -8.86
C CYS A 39 2.04 10.39 -7.40
N ALA A 40 1.65 9.42 -6.58
CA ALA A 40 1.58 9.55 -5.13
C ALA A 40 2.89 9.09 -4.48
N VAL A 41 3.31 9.75 -3.40
CA VAL A 41 4.55 9.41 -2.68
C VAL A 41 4.23 8.49 -1.50
N PHE A 42 5.03 7.44 -1.35
CA PHE A 42 4.96 6.48 -0.25
C PHE A 42 6.34 6.38 0.42
N ASN A 43 6.36 6.58 1.73
CA ASN A 43 7.59 6.66 2.54
C ASN A 43 7.50 5.84 3.84
N THR A 44 6.43 5.06 4.01
CA THR A 44 6.22 4.22 5.20
C THR A 44 6.62 2.79 4.88
N GLU A 45 7.77 2.36 5.38
CA GLU A 45 8.25 0.98 5.21
C GLU A 45 7.27 -0.02 5.81
N GLY A 46 7.10 -1.16 5.14
CA GLY A 46 6.12 -2.17 5.52
C GLY A 46 4.68 -1.87 5.10
N SER A 47 4.39 -0.69 4.53
CA SER A 47 3.04 -0.34 4.07
C SER A 47 2.74 -0.91 2.68
N ASN A 48 1.51 -1.39 2.48
CA ASN A 48 1.01 -1.70 1.15
C ASN A 48 0.59 -0.38 0.49
N PHE A 49 1.12 -0.08 -0.69
CA PHE A 49 0.69 1.05 -1.51
C PHE A 49 -0.26 0.63 -2.65
N TYR A 50 -0.44 -0.68 -2.87
CA TYR A 50 -1.54 -1.21 -3.68
C TYR A 50 -1.99 -2.57 -3.15
N LEU A 51 -3.30 -2.74 -3.05
CA LEU A 51 -3.98 -4.01 -2.78
C LEU A 51 -5.24 -4.04 -3.64
N GLY A 52 -5.24 -4.82 -4.71
CA GLY A 52 -6.34 -4.88 -5.67
C GLY A 52 -6.75 -6.31 -6.01
N ALA A 53 -8.01 -6.45 -6.42
CA ALA A 53 -8.56 -7.73 -6.91
C ALA A 53 -8.13 -8.08 -8.35
N ALA A 54 -7.38 -7.19 -9.02
CA ALA A 54 -6.91 -7.36 -10.38
C ALA A 54 -5.50 -6.79 -10.54
N ILE A 55 -4.74 -7.36 -11.48
CA ILE A 55 -3.41 -6.86 -11.84
C ILE A 55 -3.55 -5.46 -12.45
N LYS A 56 -2.71 -4.54 -11.99
CA LYS A 56 -2.53 -3.21 -12.59
C LYS A 56 -1.06 -2.96 -12.87
N SER A 57 -0.78 -2.13 -13.86
CA SER A 57 0.55 -1.65 -14.19
C SER A 57 0.81 -0.30 -13.52
N PHE A 58 2.02 -0.14 -12.99
CA PHE A 58 2.45 1.04 -12.25
C PHE A 58 3.84 1.45 -12.70
N ARG A 59 4.08 2.75 -12.71
CA ARG A 59 5.43 3.32 -12.73
C ARG A 59 5.83 3.64 -11.30
N VAL A 60 6.94 3.08 -10.85
CA VAL A 60 7.50 3.27 -9.51
C VAL A 60 8.86 3.92 -9.65
N CYS A 61 9.03 5.09 -9.07
CA CYS A 61 10.27 5.86 -9.09
C CYS A 61 10.78 6.11 -7.69
N THR A 62 12.09 6.25 -7.50
CA THR A 62 12.64 6.75 -6.24
C THR A 62 12.19 8.19 -6.01
N ALA A 63 11.71 8.50 -4.80
CA ALA A 63 11.18 9.82 -4.52
C ALA A 63 12.26 10.80 -4.02
N ASN A 64 13.25 10.31 -3.27
CA ASN A 64 14.28 11.10 -2.61
C ASN A 64 15.69 10.94 -3.22
N GLY A 65 15.81 10.26 -4.37
CA GLY A 65 17.07 10.06 -5.07
C GLY A 65 17.94 8.91 -4.52
N PHE A 66 17.52 8.23 -3.46
CA PHE A 66 18.14 7.00 -2.97
C PHE A 66 17.40 5.77 -3.48
N SER A 67 18.08 4.63 -3.54
CA SER A 67 17.46 3.37 -3.95
C SER A 67 16.35 2.97 -2.98
N ALA A 68 15.30 2.36 -3.53
CA ALA A 68 14.18 1.86 -2.76
C ALA A 68 13.95 0.38 -3.07
N VAL A 69 13.24 -0.31 -2.19
CA VAL A 69 12.88 -1.72 -2.38
C VAL A 69 11.39 -1.85 -2.19
N ILE A 70 10.72 -2.48 -3.14
CA ILE A 70 9.30 -2.82 -3.05
C ILE A 70 9.12 -4.34 -3.12
N SER A 71 7.95 -4.82 -2.72
CA SER A 71 7.48 -6.15 -3.03
C SER A 71 6.35 -6.03 -4.06
N VAL A 72 6.38 -6.84 -5.11
CA VAL A 72 5.31 -7.00 -6.09
C VAL A 72 4.84 -8.44 -5.99
N ASP A 73 3.62 -8.65 -5.51
CA ASP A 73 3.04 -10.00 -5.31
C ASP A 73 3.93 -10.94 -4.48
N GLY A 74 4.61 -10.38 -3.47
CA GLY A 74 5.52 -11.11 -2.58
C GLY A 74 6.96 -11.21 -3.08
N ILE A 75 7.26 -10.75 -4.29
CA ILE A 75 8.61 -10.80 -4.88
C ILE A 75 9.28 -9.43 -4.71
N GLU A 76 10.48 -9.42 -4.13
CA GLU A 76 11.25 -8.18 -3.96
C GLU A 76 11.73 -7.62 -5.31
N GLN A 77 11.63 -6.30 -5.46
CA GLN A 77 12.07 -5.55 -6.62
C GLN A 77 12.87 -4.34 -6.16
N ASN A 78 14.05 -4.14 -6.74
CA ASN A 78 14.87 -2.97 -6.47
C ASN A 78 14.47 -1.82 -7.41
N ILE A 79 14.25 -0.65 -6.82
CA ILE A 79 14.06 0.60 -7.55
C ILE A 79 15.41 1.32 -7.50
N PRO A 80 16.10 1.45 -8.64
CA PRO A 80 17.46 1.97 -8.66
C PRO A 80 17.47 3.42 -8.16
N ASP A 81 18.57 3.81 -7.52
CA ASP A 81 18.85 5.22 -7.33
C ASP A 81 19.12 5.90 -8.68
N THR A 82 19.24 7.22 -8.65
CA THR A 82 19.64 7.98 -9.83
C THR A 82 20.66 9.02 -9.46
N LYS A 83 21.68 9.08 -10.30
CA LYS A 83 22.67 10.14 -10.26
C LYS A 83 22.15 11.34 -11.05
N PHE A 84 22.53 12.55 -10.64
CA PHE A 84 22.29 13.79 -11.40
C PHE A 84 20.83 14.24 -11.56
N GLY A 85 20.00 14.10 -10.53
CA GLY A 85 18.68 14.76 -10.48
C GLY A 85 17.57 14.12 -11.32
N MET A 86 17.86 13.00 -11.99
CA MET A 86 16.82 12.12 -12.52
C MET A 86 16.23 11.27 -11.37
N ARG A 87 15.05 10.65 -11.56
CA ARG A 87 14.52 9.62 -10.65
C ARG A 87 14.70 8.24 -11.28
N GLY A 88 15.19 7.27 -10.51
CA GLY A 88 15.32 5.90 -10.98
C GLY A 88 13.96 5.25 -10.95
N CYS A 89 13.49 4.78 -12.10
CA CYS A 89 12.13 4.30 -12.29
C CYS A 89 12.11 2.91 -12.89
N VAL A 90 11.13 2.11 -12.48
CA VAL A 90 10.78 0.83 -13.08
C VAL A 90 9.27 0.76 -13.28
N ASP A 91 8.85 0.07 -14.32
CA ASP A 91 7.45 -0.26 -14.53
C ASP A 91 7.20 -1.68 -14.03
N VAL A 92 6.18 -1.84 -13.20
CA VAL A 92 5.82 -3.12 -12.55
C VAL A 92 4.34 -3.39 -12.71
N SER A 93 3.96 -4.66 -12.71
CA SER A 93 2.56 -5.07 -12.73
C SER A 93 2.31 -6.07 -11.62
N GLY A 94 1.24 -5.88 -10.86
CA GLY A 94 0.88 -6.79 -9.77
C GLY A 94 -0.49 -6.52 -9.17
N GLN A 95 -0.92 -7.40 -8.27
CA GLN A 95 -2.16 -7.27 -7.48
C GLN A 95 -1.89 -6.63 -6.11
N THR A 96 -0.67 -6.80 -5.61
CA THR A 96 -0.23 -6.30 -4.32
C THR A 96 1.14 -5.66 -4.48
N LEU A 97 1.26 -4.41 -4.03
CA LEU A 97 2.53 -3.71 -3.99
C LEU A 97 2.77 -3.13 -2.60
N LYS A 98 3.96 -3.38 -2.07
CA LYS A 98 4.35 -3.02 -0.71
C LYS A 98 5.71 -2.32 -0.72
N LEU A 99 5.84 -1.25 0.05
CA LEU A 99 7.14 -0.61 0.27
C LEU A 99 7.89 -1.41 1.32
N LEU A 100 9.09 -1.91 0.98
CA LEU A 100 9.96 -2.64 1.92
C LEU A 100 11.03 -1.73 2.50
N ARG A 101 11.57 -0.82 1.69
CA ARG A 101 12.60 0.14 2.12
C ARG A 101 12.60 1.41 1.27
N GLY A 102 12.92 2.54 1.89
CA GLY A 102 13.18 3.81 1.18
C GLY A 102 11.90 4.59 0.87
N GLU A 103 11.94 5.40 -0.18
CA GLU A 103 10.83 6.28 -0.56
C GLU A 103 10.54 6.19 -2.05
N VAL A 104 9.28 5.99 -2.42
CA VAL A 104 8.86 5.83 -3.82
C VAL A 104 7.73 6.77 -4.20
N ALA A 105 7.77 7.25 -5.45
CA ALA A 105 6.65 7.89 -6.12
C ALA A 105 6.03 6.86 -7.08
N VAL A 106 4.72 6.64 -6.97
CA VAL A 106 3.99 5.60 -7.70
C VAL A 106 2.84 6.22 -8.45
N GLY A 107 2.72 5.93 -9.74
CA GLY A 107 1.54 6.28 -10.53
C GLY A 107 1.06 5.10 -11.36
N ILE A 108 -0.23 5.09 -11.67
CA ILE A 108 -0.84 4.02 -12.47
C ILE A 108 -0.42 4.21 -13.94
N LEU A 109 -0.18 3.14 -14.68
CA LEU A 109 0.02 3.22 -16.14
C LEU A 109 -1.29 2.89 -16.87
N PRO A 110 -1.56 3.53 -18.02
CA PRO A 110 -2.65 3.09 -18.89
C PRO A 110 -2.37 1.66 -19.36
N ASN A 111 -3.41 0.82 -19.30
CA ASN A 111 -3.37 -0.55 -19.83
C ASN A 111 -3.46 -0.54 -21.35
#